data_AF-A0A9E6EQ65-F1
#
_entry.id   AF-A0A9E6EQ65-F1
#
_cell.length_a   1.000
_cell.length_b   1.000
_cell.length_c   1.000
_cell.angle_alpha   90.00
_cell.angle_beta   90.00
_cell.angle_gamma   90.00
#
_symmetry.space_group_name_H-M   'P 1'
#
loop_
_entity.id
_entity.type
_entity.pdbx_description
1 polymer ?
#
loop_
_entity_poly.entity_id
_entity_poly.type
_entity_poly.pdbx_seq_one_letter_code
_entity_poly.pdbx_strand_id
1 'polypeptide(L)'
;MRIPIIACALVLTACGPNIPKKPAGVPAEAFWAGDDKGGAFVAIGVPDHEGWQVKIHDPRTGAVLAQGLFVIRRGAARPSFHQEDFAGWDGRAVHLTGGGVLEPKNP
;
A
#
# COMPACT_ATOMS: atom_id res chain seq x y z
N MET A 1 4.35 49.54 28.31
CA MET A 1 4.06 48.86 27.03
C MET A 1 4.48 47.41 27.18
N ARG A 2 3.53 46.47 27.29
CA ARG A 2 3.80 45.03 27.53
C ARG A 2 3.45 44.27 26.26
N ILE A 3 4.43 43.63 25.63
CA ILE A 3 4.27 42.83 24.41
C ILE A 3 3.89 41.41 24.86
N PRO A 4 2.69 40.89 24.53
CA PRO A 4 2.38 39.50 24.83
C PRO A 4 3.12 38.60 23.83
N ILE A 5 4.04 37.79 24.36
CA ILE A 5 4.66 36.70 23.63
C ILE A 5 3.57 35.65 23.39
N ILE A 6 2.98 35.67 22.20
CA ILE A 6 2.10 34.59 21.74
C ILE A 6 2.99 33.39 21.50
N ALA A 7 3.02 32.48 22.47
CA ALA A 7 3.59 31.15 22.32
C ALA A 7 2.74 30.40 21.29
N CYS A 8 3.14 30.48 20.02
CA CYS A 8 2.62 29.65 18.96
C CYS A 8 3.08 28.21 19.25
N ALA A 9 2.25 27.45 19.97
CA ALA A 9 2.44 26.03 20.17
C ALA A 9 2.40 25.36 18.79
N LEU A 10 3.57 25.00 18.26
CA LEU A 10 3.69 24.14 17.08
C LEU A 10 3.03 22.80 17.43
N VAL A 11 1.82 22.58 16.90
CA VAL A 11 1.22 21.25 16.86
C VAL A 11 2.00 20.46 15.81
N LEU A 12 2.91 19.59 16.27
CA LEU A 12 3.55 18.58 15.45
C LEU A 12 2.46 17.57 15.04
N THR A 13 1.79 17.83 13.92
CA THR A 13 0.96 16.82 13.26
C THR A 13 1.88 15.70 12.78
N ALA A 14 1.76 14.54 13.42
CA ALA A 14 2.41 13.31 12.97
C ALA A 14 1.95 12.99 11.54
N CYS A 15 2.73 13.39 10.53
CA CYS A 15 2.57 12.96 9.15
C CYS A 15 3.08 11.52 8.99
N GLY A 16 2.47 10.57 9.70
CA GLY A 16 2.58 9.16 9.37
C GLY A 16 1.54 8.81 8.30
N PRO A 17 1.80 7.85 7.39
CA PRO A 17 0.76 7.34 6.50
C PRO A 17 -0.40 6.82 7.34
N ASN A 18 -1.61 7.33 7.08
CA ASN A 18 -2.81 6.90 7.80
C ASN A 18 -3.24 5.52 7.29
N ILE A 19 -2.59 4.47 7.80
CA ILE A 19 -2.88 3.09 7.43
C ILE A 19 -4.16 2.65 8.14
N PRO A 20 -5.21 2.22 7.40
CA PRO A 20 -6.43 1.72 8.02
C PRO A 20 -6.18 0.48 8.89
N LYS A 21 -7.02 0.28 9.90
CA LYS A 21 -7.04 -1.01 10.62
C LYS A 21 -7.48 -2.12 9.67
N LYS A 22 -6.75 -3.24 9.65
CA LYS A 22 -7.11 -4.43 8.87
C LYS A 22 -8.48 -5.00 9.30
N PRO A 23 -9.42 -5.19 8.37
CA PRO A 23 -10.64 -5.98 8.59
C PRO A 23 -10.32 -7.47 8.82
N ALA A 24 -11.27 -8.22 9.39
CA ALA A 24 -11.08 -9.63 9.74
C ALA A 24 -10.74 -10.57 8.56
N GLY A 25 -11.05 -10.16 7.31
CA GLY A 25 -10.71 -10.91 6.09
C GLY A 25 -9.34 -10.58 5.49
N VAL A 26 -8.62 -9.61 6.05
CA VAL A 26 -7.30 -9.19 5.55
C VAL A 26 -6.22 -9.87 6.38
N PRO A 27 -5.29 -10.61 5.76
CA PRO A 27 -4.23 -11.29 6.49
C PRO A 27 -3.23 -10.29 7.09
N ALA A 28 -2.56 -10.68 8.17
CA ALA A 28 -1.70 -9.78 8.95
C ALA A 28 -0.50 -9.27 8.13
N GLU A 29 0.00 -10.10 7.23
CA GLU A 29 1.10 -9.84 6.30
C GLU A 29 0.73 -8.93 5.13
N ALA A 30 -0.55 -8.58 4.94
CA ALA A 30 -0.93 -7.67 3.86
C ALA A 30 -0.42 -6.24 4.12
N PHE A 31 0.06 -5.58 3.07
CA PHE A 31 0.55 -4.21 3.09
C PHE A 31 -0.53 -3.24 2.62
N TRP A 32 -0.58 -2.05 3.19
CA TRP A 32 -1.47 -0.99 2.71
C TRP A 32 -0.89 -0.35 1.45
N ALA A 33 -1.62 -0.39 0.34
CA ALA A 33 -1.30 0.31 -0.90
C ALA A 33 -2.32 1.43 -1.12
N GLY A 34 -2.05 2.59 -0.51
CA GLY A 34 -2.93 3.74 -0.61
C GLY A 34 -2.50 4.93 0.23
N ASP A 35 -3.29 5.98 0.15
CA ASP A 35 -3.14 7.24 0.87
C ASP A 35 -4.40 7.57 1.68
N ASP A 36 -4.55 8.84 2.06
CA ASP A 36 -5.71 9.38 2.79
C ASP A 36 -6.99 9.41 1.96
N LYS A 37 -6.90 9.26 0.63
CA LYS A 37 -8.05 9.24 -0.30
C LYS A 37 -8.52 7.83 -0.60
N GLY A 38 -7.69 6.81 -0.35
CA GLY A 38 -8.08 5.42 -0.45
C GLY A 38 -6.95 4.49 -0.89
N GLY A 39 -7.29 3.22 -1.05
CA GLY A 39 -6.33 2.17 -1.41
C GLY A 39 -6.88 0.78 -1.18
N ALA A 40 -5.98 -0.19 -1.15
CA ALA A 40 -6.31 -1.58 -0.87
C ALA A 40 -5.21 -2.24 -0.01
N PHE A 41 -5.55 -3.34 0.65
CA PHE A 41 -4.54 -4.18 1.27
C PHE A 41 -4.01 -5.20 0.27
N VAL A 42 -2.70 -5.32 0.17
CA VAL A 42 -1.98 -6.17 -0.79
C VAL A 42 -1.25 -7.27 -0.03
N ALA A 43 -1.71 -8.50 -0.14
CA ALA A 43 -0.98 -9.66 0.35
C ALA A 43 -0.08 -10.18 -0.77
N ILE A 44 1.23 -10.20 -0.50
CA ILE A 44 2.25 -10.74 -1.41
C ILE A 44 2.65 -12.13 -0.88
N GLY A 45 2.44 -13.16 -1.69
CA GLY A 45 2.89 -14.52 -1.43
C GLY A 45 4.35 -14.74 -1.84
N VAL A 46 4.76 -16.01 -1.84
CA VAL A 46 6.11 -16.41 -2.26
C VAL A 46 6.31 -16.06 -3.75
N PRO A 47 7.47 -15.53 -4.14
CA PRO A 47 7.77 -15.33 -5.56
C PRO A 47 7.84 -16.69 -6.27
N ASP A 48 7.23 -16.75 -7.44
CA ASP A 48 7.43 -17.80 -8.43
C ASP A 48 8.49 -17.33 -9.45
N HIS A 49 9.05 -18.24 -10.23
CA HIS A 49 9.94 -17.93 -11.36
C HIS A 49 9.32 -16.93 -12.35
N GLU A 50 7.99 -16.85 -12.34
CA GLU A 50 7.21 -16.06 -13.27
C GLU A 50 6.59 -14.79 -12.66
N GLY A 51 6.75 -14.51 -11.37
CA GLY A 51 6.14 -13.35 -10.72
C GLY A 51 5.81 -13.56 -9.23
N TRP A 52 4.80 -12.84 -8.73
CA TRP A 52 4.35 -12.85 -7.35
C TRP A 52 2.89 -13.28 -7.26
N GLN A 53 2.56 -14.22 -6.38
CA GLN A 53 1.16 -14.48 -6.06
C GLN A 53 0.63 -13.31 -5.23
N VAL A 54 -0.36 -12.59 -5.73
CA VAL A 54 -0.90 -11.38 -5.09
C VAL A 54 -2.39 -11.54 -4.83
N LYS A 55 -2.84 -11.09 -3.65
CA LYS A 55 -4.25 -10.86 -3.35
C LYS A 55 -4.46 -9.41 -2.94
N ILE A 56 -5.46 -8.78 -3.53
CA ILE A 56 -5.89 -7.43 -3.24
C ILE A 56 -7.18 -7.52 -2.43
N HIS A 57 -7.23 -6.85 -1.28
CA HIS A 57 -8.36 -6.86 -0.38
C HIS A 57 -8.96 -5.46 -0.23
N ASP A 58 -10.27 -5.40 -0.19
CA ASP A 58 -11.04 -4.21 0.09
C ASP A 58 -10.74 -3.70 1.52
N PRO A 59 -10.41 -2.41 1.70
CA PRO A 59 -10.04 -1.88 3.01
C PRO A 59 -11.15 -1.85 4.04
N ARG A 60 -12.42 -1.89 3.60
CA ARG A 60 -13.59 -1.74 4.47
C ARG A 60 -14.16 -3.10 4.90
N THR A 61 -14.23 -4.02 3.96
CA THR A 61 -14.89 -5.32 4.12
C THR A 61 -13.91 -6.47 4.27
N GLY A 62 -12.66 -6.31 3.79
CA GLY A 62 -11.67 -7.37 3.70
C GLY A 62 -11.92 -8.38 2.57
N ALA A 63 -12.94 -8.17 1.74
CA ALA A 63 -13.25 -9.01 0.59
C ALA A 63 -12.10 -8.96 -0.43
N VAL A 64 -11.86 -10.07 -1.13
CA VAL A 64 -10.86 -10.12 -2.20
C VAL A 64 -11.40 -9.37 -3.42
N LEU A 65 -10.70 -8.32 -3.83
CA LEU A 65 -10.99 -7.52 -5.03
C LEU A 65 -10.33 -8.12 -6.28
N ALA A 66 -9.11 -8.63 -6.14
CA ALA A 66 -8.35 -9.26 -7.22
C ALA A 66 -7.36 -10.28 -6.65
N GLN A 67 -7.04 -11.31 -7.43
CA GLN A 67 -6.05 -12.31 -7.06
C GLN A 67 -5.39 -12.87 -8.32
N GLY A 68 -4.09 -13.16 -8.25
CA GLY A 68 -3.41 -13.91 -9.30
C GLY A 68 -1.90 -13.72 -9.26
N LEU A 69 -1.25 -14.15 -10.34
CA LEU A 69 0.17 -13.94 -10.55
C LEU A 69 0.41 -12.53 -11.12
N PHE A 70 1.18 -11.71 -10.42
CA PHE A 70 1.55 -10.36 -10.82
C PHE A 70 3.04 -10.28 -11.15
N VAL A 71 3.40 -9.44 -12.10
CA VAL A 71 4.80 -9.21 -12.51
C VAL A 71 5.16 -7.75 -12.38
N ILE A 72 6.42 -7.48 -12.05
CA ILE A 72 6.96 -6.12 -12.08
C ILE A 72 7.16 -5.77 -13.56
N ARG A 73 6.23 -5.02 -14.16
CA ARG A 73 6.35 -4.55 -15.55
C ARG A 73 7.19 -3.30 -15.68
N ARG A 74 7.27 -2.52 -14.60
CA ARG A 74 8.09 -1.31 -14.50
C ARG A 74 8.80 -1.29 -13.16
N GLY A 75 10.07 -0.90 -13.17
CA GLY A 75 10.93 -0.86 -12.00
C GLY A 75 11.89 -2.05 -11.92
N ALA A 76 12.72 -2.05 -10.88
CA ALA A 76 13.68 -3.12 -10.65
C ALA A 76 13.00 -4.37 -10.09
N ALA A 77 13.53 -5.55 -10.45
CA ALA A 77 13.20 -6.78 -9.76
C ALA A 77 13.53 -6.65 -8.27
N ARG A 78 12.68 -7.24 -7.41
CA ARG A 78 12.83 -7.20 -5.96
C ARG A 78 12.79 -8.62 -5.41
N PRO A 79 13.54 -8.94 -4.34
CA PRO A 79 13.49 -10.25 -3.69
C PRO A 79 12.40 -10.34 -2.61
N SER A 80 11.87 -9.19 -2.17
CA SER A 80 10.83 -9.05 -1.15
C SER A 80 10.15 -7.69 -1.26
N PHE A 81 9.05 -7.52 -0.51
CA PHE A 81 8.32 -6.26 -0.40
C PHE A 81 8.13 -5.87 1.07
N HIS A 82 8.11 -4.57 1.32
CA HIS A 82 7.83 -3.96 2.60
C HIS A 82 6.71 -2.92 2.49
N GLN A 83 6.14 -2.49 3.61
CA GLN A 83 5.00 -1.57 3.64
C GLN A 83 5.27 -0.26 2.87
N GLU A 84 6.48 0.27 2.97
CA GLU A 84 6.95 1.49 2.29
C GLU A 84 7.05 1.37 0.78
N ASP A 85 7.03 0.14 0.24
CA ASP A 85 7.12 -0.09 -1.19
C ASP A 85 5.81 0.16 -1.92
N PHE A 86 4.69 0.29 -1.20
CA PHE A 86 3.36 0.38 -1.79
C PHE A 86 2.85 1.82 -1.79
N ALA A 87 2.60 2.35 -2.99
CA ALA A 87 2.07 3.69 -3.18
C ALA A 87 0.56 3.70 -3.40
N GLY A 88 0.00 2.67 -4.06
CA GLY A 88 -1.44 2.67 -4.35
C GLY A 88 -1.94 1.45 -5.11
N TRP A 89 -3.26 1.34 -5.19
CA TRP A 89 -4.00 0.40 -6.02
C TRP A 89 -5.01 1.17 -6.87
N ASP A 90 -5.00 1.00 -8.19
CA ASP A 90 -5.86 1.76 -9.11
C ASP A 90 -7.08 0.97 -9.64
N GLY A 91 -7.33 -0.21 -9.07
CA GLY A 91 -8.37 -1.13 -9.56
C GLY A 91 -7.84 -2.21 -10.51
N ARG A 92 -6.59 -2.12 -10.98
CA ARG A 92 -5.97 -3.10 -11.87
C ARG A 92 -4.53 -3.44 -11.48
N ALA A 93 -3.73 -2.44 -11.13
CA ALA A 93 -2.31 -2.56 -10.85
C ALA A 93 -1.95 -1.99 -9.48
N VAL A 94 -0.92 -2.58 -8.85
CA VAL A 94 -0.34 -2.07 -7.62
C VAL A 94 0.84 -1.17 -7.98
N HIS A 95 0.73 0.10 -7.62
CA HIS A 95 1.76 1.11 -7.80
C HIS A 95 2.74 1.04 -6.65
N LEU A 96 4.03 0.98 -6.98
CA LEU A 96 5.12 0.93 -6.02
C LEU A 96 5.75 2.31 -5.84
N THR A 97 6.21 2.57 -4.63
CA THR A 97 7.07 3.73 -4.34
C THR A 97 8.31 3.68 -5.23
N GLY A 98 8.64 4.82 -5.85
CA GLY A 98 9.71 4.90 -6.87
C GLY A 98 9.25 4.62 -8.30
N GLY A 99 7.93 4.53 -8.55
CA GLY A 99 7.35 4.44 -9.90
C GLY A 99 7.38 3.04 -10.51
N GLY A 100 7.57 2.01 -9.69
CA GLY A 100 7.41 0.63 -10.11
C GLY A 100 5.93 0.24 -10.20
N VAL A 101 5.62 -0.80 -10.98
CA VAL A 101 4.23 -1.27 -11.16
C VAL A 101 4.19 -2.79 -11.19
N LEU A 102 3.38 -3.36 -10.29
CA LEU A 102 2.97 -4.75 -10.31
C LEU A 102 1.64 -4.87 -11.06
N GLU A 103 1.64 -5.64 -12.15
CA GLU A 103 0.43 -5.89 -12.95
C GLU A 103 0.11 -7.38 -13.04
N PRO A 104 -1.17 -7.76 -13.22
CA PRO A 104 -1.53 -9.13 -13.54
C PRO A 104 -0.72 -9.63 -14.76
N LYS A 105 -0.14 -10.83 -14.65
CA LYS A 105 0.58 -11.48 -15.74
C LYS A 105 -0.37 -11.74 -16.92
N ASN A 106 -1.55 -12.26 -16.62
CA ASN A 106 -2.64 -12.55 -17.56
C ASN A 106 -3.83 -11.63 -17.21
N PRO A 107 -4.01 -10.51 -17.93
CA PRO A 107 -5.05 -9.51 -17.66
C PRO A 107 -6.45 -9.92 -18.10
#